data_AF-A0A650A2I1-F1
#
_entry.id   AF-A0A650A2I1-F1
#
_cell.length_a   1.000
_cell.length_b   1.000
_cell.length_c   1.000
_cell.angle_alpha   90.00
_cell.angle_beta   90.00
_cell.angle_gamma   90.00
#
_symmetry.space_group_name_H-M   'P 1'
#
loop_
_entity.id
_entity.type
_entity.pdbx_description
1 polymer ?
#
loop_
_entity_poly.entity_id
_entity_poly.type
_entity_poly.pdbx_seq_one_letter_code
_entity_poly.pdbx_strand_id
1 'polypeptide(L)'
;MGYEAVCHTMLHHGDFETIRAVIREADRDGPLTAREILDLLEDHGESFDSAHQVATVLGRHAETGEIEVIRGQPYRYRFDERGR
;
A
#
# COMPACT_ATOMS: atom_id res chain seq x y z
N MET A 1 -4.42 7.55 25.75
CA MET A 1 -3.24 8.12 25.06
C MET A 1 -3.55 7.99 23.59
N GLY A 2 -4.30 8.96 23.07
CA GLY A 2 -4.89 8.91 21.73
C GLY A 2 -3.89 9.38 20.70
N TYR A 3 -3.76 8.62 19.62
CA TYR A 3 -3.09 9.03 18.39
C TYR A 3 -4.03 9.97 17.62
N GLU A 4 -4.17 11.20 18.10
CA GLU A 4 -4.87 12.23 17.34
C GLU A 4 -3.95 12.81 16.26
N ALA A 5 -4.42 12.67 15.03
CA ALA A 5 -4.19 13.58 13.91
C ALA A 5 -2.77 13.66 13.32
N VAL A 6 -2.55 12.84 12.30
CA VAL A 6 -1.85 13.32 11.09
C VAL A 6 -2.86 13.30 9.94
N CYS A 7 -3.70 14.33 9.86
CA CYS A 7 -4.56 14.55 8.72
C CYS A 7 -3.73 15.02 7.49
N HIS A 8 -3.78 14.22 6.43
CA HIS A 8 -4.28 14.63 5.11
C HIS A 8 -3.34 15.25 4.03
N THR A 9 -2.15 15.81 4.27
CA THR A 9 -1.55 16.64 3.16
C THR A 9 -0.04 16.63 2.99
N MET A 10 0.62 15.48 3.02
CA MET A 10 1.89 15.39 2.32
C MET A 10 1.99 14.07 1.57
N LEU A 11 1.81 14.17 0.25
CA LEU A 11 2.22 13.20 -0.76
C LEU A 11 3.74 12.99 -0.66
N HIS A 12 4.20 12.35 0.41
CA HIS A 12 5.61 12.11 0.68
C HIS A 12 6.04 10.85 -0.06
N HIS A 13 7.25 10.92 -0.60
CA HIS A 13 7.98 9.81 -1.22
C HIS A 13 8.00 8.49 -0.39
N GLY A 14 7.63 8.53 0.90
CA GLY A 14 7.63 7.41 1.82
C GLY A 14 6.30 6.63 1.97
N ASP A 15 5.18 7.06 1.37
CA ASP A 15 3.90 6.32 1.52
C ASP A 15 4.03 4.88 1.03
N PHE A 16 4.72 4.67 -0.09
CA PHE A 16 4.99 3.34 -0.62
C PHE A 16 5.91 2.52 0.29
N GLU A 17 6.92 3.15 0.90
CA GLU A 17 7.81 2.46 1.83
C GLU A 17 7.06 2.00 3.08
N THR A 18 6.16 2.83 3.61
CA THR A 18 5.26 2.46 4.70
C THR A 18 4.36 1.30 4.30
N ILE A 19 3.69 1.38 3.14
CA ILE A 19 2.85 0.29 2.65
C ILE A 19 3.65 -1.01 2.52
N ARG A 20 4.86 -0.94 1.96
CA ARG A 20 5.76 -2.09 1.82
C ARG A 20 6.17 -2.65 3.18
N ALA A 21 6.48 -1.80 4.15
CA ALA A 21 6.88 -2.21 5.49
C ALA A 21 5.73 -2.94 6.21
N VAL A 22 4.52 -2.39 6.16
CA VAL A 22 3.32 -3.02 6.77
C VAL A 22 3.01 -4.36 6.12
N ILE A 23 3.03 -4.44 4.79
CA ILE A 23 2.76 -5.69 4.07
C ILE A 23 3.81 -6.76 4.39
N ARG A 24 5.07 -6.34 4.53
CA ARG A 24 6.17 -7.23 4.94
C ARG A 24 6.03 -7.69 6.38
N GLU A 25 5.61 -6.80 7.29
CA GLU A 25 5.33 -7.16 8.69
C GLU A 25 4.15 -8.12 8.80
N ALA A 26 3.16 -7.97 7.92
CA ALA A 26 2.02 -8.88 7.81
C ALA A 26 2.34 -10.21 7.11
N ASP A 27 3.58 -10.44 6.67
CA ASP A 27 4.09 -11.64 5.99
C ASP A 27 3.23 -12.06 4.79
N ARG A 28 2.83 -11.09 3.96
CA ARG A 28 1.96 -11.34 2.80
C ARG A 28 2.76 -11.43 1.50
N ASP A 29 3.11 -12.65 1.12
CA ASP A 29 3.73 -12.98 -0.18
C ASP A 29 2.73 -13.01 -1.36
N GLY A 30 1.43 -12.91 -1.07
CA GLY A 30 0.36 -13.02 -2.07
C GLY A 30 0.04 -11.72 -2.80
N PRO A 31 -0.55 -11.80 -4.00
CA PRO A 31 -1.09 -10.61 -4.68
C PRO A 31 -2.31 -10.09 -3.92
N LEU A 32 -2.20 -8.89 -3.36
CA LEU A 32 -3.24 -8.26 -2.53
C LEU A 32 -4.07 -7.27 -3.34
N THR A 33 -5.35 -7.16 -3.01
CA THR A 33 -6.20 -6.10 -3.55
C THR A 33 -5.93 -4.77 -2.82
N ALA A 34 -6.21 -3.65 -3.49
CA ALA A 34 -6.07 -2.33 -2.85
C ALA A 34 -6.90 -2.18 -1.56
N ARG A 35 -7.99 -2.94 -1.43
CA ARG A 35 -8.82 -2.94 -0.23
C ARG A 35 -8.23 -3.78 0.90
N GLU A 36 -7.61 -4.92 0.61
CA GLU A 36 -6.87 -5.69 1.62
C GLU A 36 -5.67 -4.92 2.14
N ILE A 37 -4.99 -4.18 1.27
CA ILE A 37 -3.88 -3.32 1.66
C ILE A 37 -4.38 -2.19 2.57
N LEU A 38 -5.51 -1.56 2.22
CA LEU A 38 -6.13 -0.54 3.06
C LEU A 38 -6.45 -1.08 4.47
N ASP A 39 -7.08 -2.26 4.54
CA ASP A 39 -7.47 -2.88 5.80
C ASP A 39 -6.25 -3.16 6.71
N LEU A 40 -5.15 -3.65 6.12
CA LEU A 40 -3.87 -3.83 6.82
C LEU A 40 -3.28 -2.52 7.31
N LEU A 41 -3.34 -1.47 6.50
CA LEU A 41 -2.85 -0.14 6.89
C LEU A 41 -3.67 0.40 8.07
N GLU A 42 -5.00 0.30 8.01
CA GLU A 42 -5.89 0.71 9.09
C GLU A 42 -5.63 -0.09 10.39
N ASP A 43 -5.37 -1.40 10.29
CA ASP A 43 -5.04 -2.26 11.44
C ASP A 43 -3.71 -1.85 12.11
N HIS A 44 -2.72 -1.44 11.31
CA HIS A 44 -1.43 -0.94 11.80
C HIS A 44 -1.45 0.54 12.24
N GLY A 45 -2.59 1.23 12.10
CA GLY A 45 -2.79 2.63 12.52
C GLY A 45 -2.48 3.68 11.45
N GLU A 46 -2.27 3.26 10.21
CA GLU A 46 -2.05 4.14 9.06
C GLU A 46 -3.38 4.66 8.49
N SER A 47 -3.48 5.98 8.34
CA SER A 47 -4.70 6.64 7.88
C SER A 47 -4.67 6.91 6.38
N PHE A 48 -5.28 6.01 5.59
CA PHE A 48 -5.54 6.22 4.17
C PHE A 48 -7.03 6.46 3.93
N ASP A 49 -7.37 7.47 3.11
CA ASP A 49 -8.76 7.86 2.89
C ASP A 49 -9.56 6.78 2.14
N SER A 50 -8.90 6.01 1.27
CA SER A 50 -9.58 5.01 0.42
C SER A 50 -8.63 4.04 -0.27
N ALA A 51 -9.17 2.87 -0.63
CA ALA A 51 -8.48 1.88 -1.47
C ALA A 51 -8.07 2.46 -2.84
N HIS A 52 -8.78 3.50 -3.33
CA HIS A 52 -8.41 4.19 -4.57
C HIS A 52 -7.12 5.02 -4.42
N GLN A 53 -6.88 5.64 -3.26
CA GLN A 53 -5.64 6.35 -2.98
C GLN A 53 -4.46 5.37 -2.98
N VAL A 54 -4.63 4.23 -2.30
CA VAL A 54 -3.67 3.12 -2.30
C VAL A 54 -3.40 2.66 -3.74
N ALA A 55 -4.45 2.37 -4.51
CA ALA A 55 -4.33 1.97 -5.92
C ALA A 55 -3.54 2.98 -6.78
N THR A 56 -3.68 4.27 -6.50
CA THR A 56 -2.97 5.34 -7.22
C THR A 56 -1.48 5.36 -6.89
N VAL A 57 -1.13 5.24 -5.60
CA VAL A 57 0.27 5.11 -5.14
C VAL A 57 0.91 3.87 -5.75
N LEU A 58 0.23 2.72 -5.65
CA LEU A 58 0.71 1.46 -6.20
C LEU A 58 0.81 1.50 -7.73
N GLY A 59 -0.11 2.20 -8.41
CA GLY A 59 -0.05 2.39 -9.85
C GLY A 59 1.21 3.11 -10.29
N ARG A 60 1.64 4.14 -9.55
CA ARG A 60 2.87 4.90 -9.85
C ARG A 60 4.14 4.06 -9.65
N HIS A 61 4.21 3.28 -8.58
CA HIS A 61 5.36 2.39 -8.30
C HIS A 61 5.35 1.11 -9.15
N ALA A 62 4.23 0.79 -9.80
CA ALA A 62 4.22 -0.24 -10.83
C ALA A 62 4.96 0.19 -12.09
N GLU A 63 4.98 1.49 -12.40
CA GLU A 63 5.76 2.02 -13.53
C GLU A 63 7.28 1.94 -13.28
N THR A 64 7.71 2.00 -12.01
CA THR A 64 9.12 1.81 -11.61
C THR A 64 9.54 0.34 -11.52
N GLY A 65 8.58 -0.59 -11.61
CA GLY A 65 8.83 -2.03 -11.53
C GLY A 65 8.95 -2.58 -10.11
N GLU A 66 8.65 -1.76 -9.10
CA GLU A 66 8.63 -2.19 -7.69
C GLU A 66 7.37 -2.99 -7.34
N ILE A 67 6.32 -2.84 -8.15
CA ILE A 67 5.04 -3.52 -8.01
C ILE A 67 4.62 -4.15 -9.34
N GLU A 68 4.18 -5.39 -9.28
CA GLU A 68 3.48 -6.05 -10.39
C GLU A 68 1.96 -5.88 -10.24
N VAL A 69 1.33 -5.25 -11.24
CA VAL A 69 -0.13 -5.10 -11.30
C VAL A 69 -0.72 -6.25 -12.10
N ILE A 70 -1.44 -7.13 -11.41
CA ILE A 70 -2.17 -8.23 -12.01
C ILE A 70 -3.58 -7.74 -12.31
N ARG A 71 -3.84 -7.50 -13.59
CA ARG A 71 -5.15 -7.08 -14.11
C ARG A 71 -6.14 -8.24 -14.10
N GLY A 72 -6.50 -8.72 -12.91
CA GLY A 72 -7.63 -9.62 -12.65
C GLY A 72 -8.88 -8.83 -12.26
N GLN A 73 -10.03 -9.51 -12.18
CA GLN A 73 -11.21 -9.00 -11.50
C GLN A 73 -11.36 -9.77 -10.19
N PRO A 74 -11.07 -9.16 -9.02
CA PRO A 74 -10.61 -7.78 -8.77
C PRO A 74 -9.11 -7.56 -9.08
N TYR A 75 -8.72 -6.28 -9.25
CA TYR A 75 -7.33 -5.87 -9.47
C TYR A 75 -6.45 -6.26 -8.27
N ARG A 76 -5.28 -6.84 -8.54
CA ARG A 76 -4.34 -7.26 -7.50
C ARG A 76 -2.95 -6.69 -7.75
N TYR A 77 -2.23 -6.44 -6.66
CA TYR A 77 -0.91 -5.85 -6.61
C TYR A 77 0.01 -6.83 -5.90
N ARG A 78 1.12 -7.18 -6.53
CA ARG A 78 2.19 -7.98 -5.93
C ARG A 78 3.41 -7.12 -5.75
N PHE A 79 3.97 -7.12 -4.55
CA PHE A 79 5.21 -6.40 -4.25
C PHE A 79 6.35 -7.36 -4.55
N ASP A 80 7.24 -6.98 -5.45
CA ASP A 80 8.43 -7.80 -5.71
C ASP A 80 9.49 -7.43 -4.66
N GLU A 81 9.85 -8.38 -3.81
CA GLU A 81 10.84 -8.15 -2.76
C GLU A 81 12.24 -7.78 -3.31
N ARG A 82 12.47 -7.88 -4.62
CA ARG A 82 13.76 -7.60 -5.28
C ARG A 82 13.97 -6.14 -5.66
N GLY A 83 13.10 -5.21 -5.25
CA GLY A 83 13.42 -3.79 -5.28
C GLY A 83 14.62 -3.50 -4.35
N ARG A 84 15.83 -3.50 -4.93
CA ARG A 84 17.15 -3.28 -4.31
C ARG A 84 17.81 -2.06 -4.95
#